data_AF-A0A7S3U4Q0-F1
#
_entry.id   AF-A0A7S3U4Q0-F1
#
_cell.length_a   1.000
_cell.length_b   1.000
_cell.length_c   1.000
_cell.angle_alpha   90.00
_cell.angle_beta   90.00
_cell.angle_gamma   90.00
#
_symmetry.space_group_name_H-M   'P 1'
#
loop_
_entity.id
_entity.type
_entity.pdbx_description
1 polymer ?
#
loop_
_entity_poly.entity_id
_entity_poly.type
_entity_poly.pdbx_seq_one_letter_code
_entity_poly.pdbx_strand_id
1 'polypeptide(L)'
;ASYRLARFLPESSDAVQPDSPIHILGTVVEASAEATAEVQACVRACLWFTYRQHFEPIPGTVFTSDAGWGCMMRSGQMILAQALLRLSAGGGGAGASLERREAATVALFADCLAAPYSLHRITLEGQAQGLPVGRWMGPASIAQVLVRLADRAREAAAGEGAAAGDAAA
;
A
#
# COMPACT_ATOMS: atom_id res chain seq x y z
N ALA A 1 0.06 -10.23 -13.71
CA ALA A 1 1.13 -9.25 -14.01
C ALA A 1 2.21 -9.35 -12.94
N SER A 2 3.50 -9.33 -13.29
CA SER A 2 4.57 -9.29 -12.28
C SER A 2 4.62 -7.90 -11.64
N TYR A 3 4.26 -7.77 -10.36
CA TYR A 3 4.43 -6.52 -9.62
C TYR A 3 5.92 -6.29 -9.42
N ARG A 4 6.47 -5.28 -10.10
CA ARG A 4 7.83 -4.81 -9.80
C ARG A 4 7.73 -3.70 -8.77
N LEU A 5 8.49 -3.83 -7.70
CA LEU A 5 8.72 -2.74 -6.77
C LEU A 5 9.40 -1.61 -7.56
N ALA A 6 8.69 -0.52 -7.80
CA ALA A 6 9.31 0.67 -8.34
C ALA A 6 9.90 1.44 -7.16
N ARG A 7 11.22 1.62 -7.15
CA ARG A 7 11.88 2.51 -6.20
C ARG A 7 11.90 3.91 -6.78
N PHE A 8 11.46 4.90 -6.01
CA PHE A 8 11.68 6.29 -6.36
C PHE A 8 13.20 6.53 -6.47
N LEU A 9 13.64 7.06 -7.61
CA LEU A 9 15.03 7.44 -7.89
C LEU A 9 15.07 8.97 -7.99
N PRO A 10 15.39 9.69 -6.89
CA PRO A 10 15.62 11.13 -6.95
C PRO A 10 16.72 11.47 -7.96
N GLU A 11 16.53 12.58 -8.67
CA GLU A 11 17.51 13.13 -9.60
C GLU A 11 18.56 13.97 -8.85
N SER A 12 19.72 14.22 -9.46
CA SER A 12 20.82 14.96 -8.82
C SER A 12 20.46 16.42 -8.46
N SER A 13 19.38 16.97 -9.01
CA SER A 13 18.83 18.29 -8.66
C SER A 13 18.03 18.31 -7.36
N ASP A 14 17.74 17.15 -6.76
CA ASP A 14 16.90 17.02 -5.55
C ASP A 14 17.72 17.16 -4.25
N ALA A 15 18.82 17.91 -4.28
CA ALA A 15 19.65 18.14 -3.11
C ALA A 15 18.87 18.95 -2.06
N VAL A 16 18.84 18.44 -0.84
CA VAL A 16 18.15 19.04 0.30
C VAL A 16 19.18 19.79 1.12
N GLN A 17 18.98 21.10 1.28
CA GLN A 17 19.72 21.97 2.20
C GLN A 17 18.74 22.51 3.24
N PRO A 18 18.48 21.77 4.33
CA PRO A 18 17.45 22.17 5.27
C PRO A 18 17.98 23.17 6.30
N ASP A 19 17.26 24.27 6.49
CA ASP A 19 17.49 25.22 7.58
C ASP A 19 16.88 24.76 8.92
N SER A 20 16.16 23.62 8.92
CA SER A 20 15.49 23.04 10.09
C SER A 20 15.31 21.52 9.93
N PRO A 21 15.13 20.74 11.02
CA PRO A 21 15.03 19.29 10.93
C PRO A 21 13.87 18.82 10.03
N ILE A 22 14.10 17.79 9.22
CA ILE A 22 13.08 17.20 8.35
C ILE A 22 12.48 15.98 9.04
N HIS A 23 11.16 15.99 9.19
CA HIS A 23 10.42 14.89 9.78
C HIS A 23 9.82 14.00 8.68
N ILE A 24 10.33 12.78 8.57
CA ILE A 24 9.79 11.77 7.65
C ILE A 24 9.26 10.62 8.49
N LEU A 25 7.94 10.53 8.59
CA LEU A 25 7.29 9.33 9.10
C LEU A 25 7.72 8.93 10.53
N GLY A 26 8.12 9.90 11.35
CA GLY A 26 8.61 9.73 12.72
C GLY A 26 10.14 9.72 12.85
N THR A 27 10.87 9.61 11.75
CA THR A 27 12.32 9.83 11.68
C THR A 27 12.62 11.31 11.56
N VAL A 28 13.61 11.79 12.30
CA VAL A 28 14.11 13.17 12.21
C VAL A 28 15.46 13.13 11.50
N VAL A 29 15.59 13.90 10.41
CA VAL A 29 16.84 14.13 9.70
C VAL A 29 17.31 15.54 10.03
N GLU A 30 18.43 15.64 10.73
CA GLU A 30 19.02 16.92 11.10
C GLU A 30 19.69 17.60 9.90
N ALA A 31 19.93 18.91 10.01
CA ALA A 31 20.67 19.64 8.99
C ALA A 31 22.15 19.23 9.00
N SER A 32 22.55 18.45 8.00
CA SER A 32 23.92 17.96 7.80
C SER A 32 24.29 17.88 6.31
N ALA A 33 25.56 17.61 6.02
CA ALA A 33 26.01 17.34 4.65
C ALA A 33 25.40 16.04 4.08
N GLU A 34 25.00 15.12 4.96
CA GLU A 34 24.40 13.82 4.67
C GLU A 34 22.87 13.88 4.57
N ALA A 35 22.23 15.00 4.95
CA ALA A 35 20.78 15.14 5.04
C ALA A 35 20.05 14.74 3.75
N THR A 36 20.62 15.07 2.58
CA THR A 36 20.06 14.63 1.29
C THR A 36 20.02 13.11 1.20
N ALA A 37 21.13 12.43 1.48
CA ALA A 37 21.20 10.97 1.38
C ALA A 37 20.26 10.29 2.40
N GLU A 38 20.16 10.84 3.62
CA GLU A 38 19.27 10.35 4.67
C GLU A 38 17.79 10.53 4.31
N VAL A 39 17.40 11.70 3.81
CA VAL A 39 16.05 11.96 3.29
C VAL A 39 15.71 10.99 2.15
N GLN A 40 16.62 10.84 1.18
CA GLN A 40 16.42 9.93 0.06
C GLN A 40 16.30 8.48 0.53
N ALA A 41 17.08 8.05 1.52
CA ALA A 41 16.96 6.72 2.11
C ALA A 41 15.58 6.51 2.77
N CYS A 42 15.10 7.50 3.53
CA CYS A 42 13.78 7.45 4.15
C CYS A 42 12.65 7.36 3.11
N VAL A 43 12.71 8.17 2.05
CA VAL A 43 11.72 8.16 0.96
C VAL A 43 11.76 6.84 0.19
N ARG A 44 12.95 6.29 -0.10
CA ARG A 44 13.11 5.00 -0.79
C ARG A 44 12.59 3.80 0.01
N ALA A 45 12.55 3.92 1.34
CA ALA A 45 11.96 2.90 2.21
C ALA A 45 10.43 2.92 2.22
N CYS A 46 9.80 3.95 1.64
CA CYS A 46 8.34 4.01 1.52
C CYS A 46 7.86 3.19 0.31
N LEU A 47 6.82 2.39 0.52
CA LEU A 47 6.16 1.67 -0.56
C LEU A 47 5.35 2.64 -1.42
N TRP A 48 5.60 2.63 -2.73
CA TRP A 48 4.97 3.54 -3.67
C TRP A 48 3.98 2.83 -4.59
N PHE A 49 2.72 3.28 -4.56
CA PHE A 49 1.67 2.82 -5.47
C PHE A 49 1.29 3.95 -6.42
N THR A 50 1.29 3.64 -7.72
CA THR A 50 0.99 4.59 -8.79
C THR A 50 -0.22 4.11 -9.57
N TYR A 51 -0.69 4.96 -10.50
CA TYR A 51 -1.60 4.50 -11.54
C TYR A 51 -1.05 3.26 -12.26
N ARG A 52 -1.98 2.40 -12.66
CA ARG A 52 -1.76 1.19 -13.44
C ARG A 52 -2.75 1.13 -14.58
N GLN A 53 -2.39 0.38 -15.59
CA GLN A 53 -3.18 0.12 -16.78
C GLN A 53 -3.01 -1.34 -17.18
N HIS A 54 -3.97 -1.85 -17.95
CA HIS A 54 -4.02 -3.23 -18.41
C HIS A 54 -4.16 -4.25 -17.26
N PHE A 55 -4.75 -3.85 -16.13
CA PHE A 55 -5.22 -4.80 -15.13
C PHE A 55 -6.54 -5.43 -15.60
N GLU A 56 -6.90 -6.58 -15.03
CA GLU A 56 -8.17 -7.25 -15.33
C GLU A 56 -9.35 -6.30 -15.11
N PRO A 57 -10.38 -6.27 -15.98
CA PRO A 57 -11.49 -5.35 -15.81
C PRO A 57 -12.10 -5.40 -14.40
N ILE A 58 -12.36 -4.24 -13.81
CA ILE A 58 -13.06 -4.18 -12.53
C ILE A 58 -14.46 -4.78 -12.74
N PRO A 59 -14.88 -5.78 -11.93
CA PRO A 59 -16.14 -6.48 -12.16
C PRO A 59 -17.34 -5.55 -12.34
N GLY A 60 -18.14 -5.81 -13.37
CA GLY A 60 -19.29 -4.99 -13.72
C GLY A 60 -18.96 -3.67 -14.44
N THR A 61 -17.70 -3.46 -14.84
CA THR A 61 -17.27 -2.25 -15.55
C THR A 61 -16.30 -2.56 -16.69
N VAL A 62 -15.96 -1.54 -17.48
CA VAL A 62 -14.94 -1.61 -18.54
C VAL A 62 -13.57 -1.09 -18.10
N PHE A 63 -13.43 -0.64 -16.85
CA PHE A 63 -12.20 0.00 -16.39
C PHE A 63 -11.06 -1.01 -16.23
N THR A 64 -9.99 -0.79 -16.97
CA THR A 64 -8.72 -1.51 -16.93
C THR A 64 -7.53 -0.60 -16.61
N SER A 65 -7.82 0.65 -16.24
CA SER A 65 -6.85 1.67 -15.82
C SER A 65 -7.48 2.57 -14.75
N ASP A 66 -6.67 3.00 -13.79
CA ASP A 66 -7.06 3.97 -12.76
C ASP A 66 -6.55 5.40 -13.01
N ALA A 67 -5.93 5.62 -14.17
CA ALA A 67 -5.48 6.96 -14.57
C ALA A 67 -6.66 7.95 -14.59
N GLY A 68 -6.49 9.08 -13.91
CA GLY A 68 -7.48 10.16 -13.84
C GLY A 68 -8.50 10.05 -12.72
N TRP A 69 -8.57 8.95 -11.97
CA TRP A 69 -9.53 8.78 -10.87
C TRP A 69 -8.99 8.01 -9.65
N GLY A 70 -7.91 7.25 -9.82
CA GLY A 70 -7.32 6.35 -8.81
C GLY A 70 -6.49 6.99 -7.71
N CYS A 71 -6.15 8.28 -7.79
CA CYS A 71 -5.07 8.86 -6.98
C CYS A 71 -5.28 8.68 -5.47
N MET A 72 -6.50 8.94 -4.97
CA MET A 72 -6.78 8.79 -3.54
C MET A 72 -6.73 7.33 -3.10
N MET A 73 -7.15 6.39 -3.96
CA MET A 73 -7.05 4.97 -3.67
C MET A 73 -5.59 4.54 -3.56
N ARG A 74 -4.72 4.99 -4.48
CA ARG A 74 -3.28 4.75 -4.41
C ARG A 74 -2.65 5.36 -3.16
N SER A 75 -3.05 6.57 -2.75
CA SER A 75 -2.64 7.16 -1.48
C SER A 75 -3.09 6.35 -0.27
N GLY A 76 -4.31 5.83 -0.28
CA GLY A 76 -4.81 4.92 0.75
C GLY A 76 -4.01 3.62 0.82
N GLN A 77 -3.68 3.03 -0.34
CA GLN A 77 -2.81 1.85 -0.42
C GLN A 77 -1.43 2.15 0.19
N MET A 78 -0.81 3.30 -0.11
CA MET A 78 0.49 3.68 0.46
C MET A 78 0.45 3.78 1.99
N ILE A 79 -0.55 4.47 2.55
CA ILE A 79 -0.69 4.63 4.00
C ILE A 79 -0.92 3.28 4.68
N LEU A 80 -1.82 2.44 4.15
CA LEU A 80 -2.09 1.13 4.74
C LEU A 80 -0.88 0.19 4.62
N ALA A 81 -0.21 0.16 3.47
CA ALA A 81 0.98 -0.67 3.28
C ALA A 81 2.11 -0.25 4.24
N GLN A 82 2.31 1.06 4.44
CA GLN A 82 3.28 1.57 5.39
C GLN A 82 2.95 1.14 6.83
N ALA A 83 1.67 1.15 7.21
CA ALA A 83 1.21 0.68 8.52
C ALA A 83 1.45 -0.82 8.69
N LEU A 84 1.08 -1.65 7.69
CA LEU A 84 1.30 -3.10 7.71
C LEU A 84 2.80 -3.44 7.77
N LEU A 85 3.64 -2.72 7.04
CA LEU A 85 5.09 -2.91 7.07
C LEU A 85 5.65 -2.62 8.48
N ARG A 86 5.15 -1.59 9.17
CA ARG A 86 5.53 -1.30 10.57
C ARG A 86 5.04 -2.37 11.54
N LEU A 87 3.79 -2.81 11.42
CA LEU A 87 3.22 -3.84 12.28
C LEU A 87 3.94 -5.18 12.13
N SER A 88 4.28 -5.57 10.90
CA SER A 88 5.06 -6.79 10.64
C SER A 88 6.47 -6.76 11.24
N ALA A 89 7.00 -5.57 11.58
CA ALA A 89 8.28 -5.43 12.28
C ALA A 89 8.20 -5.84 13.76
N GLY A 90 7.03 -5.70 14.38
CA GLY A 90 6.84 -5.87 15.82
C GLY A 90 6.25 -7.21 16.25
N GLY A 91 5.72 -8.03 15.32
CA GLY A 91 4.88 -9.18 15.66
C GLY A 91 5.23 -10.54 15.02
N GLY A 92 6.22 -10.63 14.12
CA GLY A 92 6.60 -11.88 13.46
C GLY A 92 8.06 -12.21 13.69
N GLY A 93 8.38 -13.47 14.02
CA GLY A 93 9.70 -13.95 14.44
C GLY A 93 10.88 -13.33 13.68
N ALA A 94 11.93 -12.99 14.43
CA ALA A 94 13.08 -12.14 14.11
C ALA A 94 14.00 -12.58 12.94
N GLY A 95 13.46 -13.06 11.81
CA GLY A 95 14.26 -13.69 10.74
C GLY A 95 13.92 -13.30 9.30
N ALA A 96 12.83 -12.58 9.02
CA ALA A 96 12.53 -12.17 7.65
C ALA A 96 13.26 -10.88 7.27
N SER A 97 14.00 -10.88 6.15
CA SER A 97 14.62 -9.67 5.60
C SER A 97 13.58 -8.60 5.30
N LEU A 98 14.00 -7.33 5.36
CA LEU A 98 13.14 -6.19 4.99
C LEU A 98 12.55 -6.40 3.59
N GLU A 99 13.36 -6.83 2.63
CA GLU A 99 12.94 -7.11 1.26
C GLU A 99 11.81 -8.15 1.20
N ARG A 100 11.90 -9.24 1.99
CA ARG A 100 10.84 -10.26 2.04
C ARG A 100 9.55 -9.68 2.62
N ARG A 101 9.66 -8.83 3.64
CA ARG A 101 8.51 -8.16 4.27
C ARG A 101 7.86 -7.14 3.32
N GLU A 102 8.67 -6.37 2.60
CA GLU A 102 8.20 -5.46 1.54
C GLU A 102 7.48 -6.23 0.44
N ALA A 103 8.06 -7.31 -0.07
CA ALA A 103 7.46 -8.14 -1.11
C ALA A 103 6.12 -8.76 -0.65
N ALA A 104 6.09 -9.32 0.57
CA ALA A 104 4.87 -9.86 1.16
C ALA A 104 3.80 -8.78 1.34
N THR A 105 4.21 -7.58 1.78
CA THR A 105 3.29 -6.44 1.93
C THR A 105 2.73 -6.01 0.58
N VAL A 106 3.57 -5.82 -0.43
CA VAL A 106 3.14 -5.38 -1.78
C VAL A 106 2.21 -6.40 -2.44
N ALA A 107 2.41 -7.70 -2.20
CA ALA A 107 1.53 -8.74 -2.72
C ALA A 107 0.07 -8.56 -2.29
N LEU A 108 -0.19 -7.96 -1.11
CA LEU A 108 -1.54 -7.69 -0.62
C LEU A 108 -2.29 -6.60 -1.41
N PHE A 109 -1.56 -5.79 -2.19
CA PHE A 109 -2.07 -4.65 -2.95
C PHE A 109 -2.04 -4.86 -4.46
N ALA A 110 -1.67 -6.06 -4.92
CA ALA A 110 -1.68 -6.42 -6.32
C ALA A 110 -3.05 -6.09 -6.96
N ASP A 111 -3.08 -5.33 -8.06
CA ASP A 111 -4.26 -5.05 -8.91
C ASP A 111 -4.92 -6.31 -9.54
N CYS A 112 -5.39 -7.22 -8.69
CA CYS A 112 -6.22 -8.37 -9.02
C CYS A 112 -7.19 -8.64 -7.86
N LEU A 113 -8.25 -9.41 -8.12
CA LEU A 113 -9.28 -9.69 -7.10
C LEU A 113 -8.79 -10.59 -5.96
N ALA A 114 -7.69 -11.32 -6.15
CA ALA A 114 -7.11 -12.18 -5.14
C ALA A 114 -6.44 -11.38 -4.01
N ALA A 115 -5.91 -10.18 -4.29
CA ALA A 115 -5.25 -9.38 -3.27
C ALA A 115 -6.29 -8.59 -2.44
N PRO A 116 -6.23 -8.65 -1.10
CA PRO A 116 -7.28 -8.10 -0.23
C PRO A 116 -7.39 -6.57 -0.30
N TYR A 117 -6.30 -5.87 -0.63
CA TYR A 117 -6.24 -4.41 -0.71
C TYR A 117 -5.98 -3.91 -2.13
N SER A 118 -6.34 -4.73 -3.14
CA SER A 118 -6.23 -4.34 -4.53
C SER A 118 -7.12 -3.14 -4.87
N LEU A 119 -6.77 -2.45 -5.96
CA LEU A 119 -7.64 -1.42 -6.53
C LEU A 119 -9.05 -1.96 -6.79
N HIS A 120 -9.17 -3.21 -7.25
CA HIS A 120 -10.45 -3.88 -7.48
C HIS A 120 -11.25 -3.99 -6.19
N ARG A 121 -10.65 -4.49 -5.10
CA ARG A 121 -11.32 -4.65 -3.80
C ARG A 121 -11.76 -3.30 -3.24
N ILE A 122 -10.89 -2.30 -3.31
CA ILE A 122 -11.19 -0.92 -2.88
C ILE A 122 -12.37 -0.36 -3.68
N THR A 123 -12.35 -0.55 -5.00
CA THR A 123 -13.39 -0.03 -5.89
C THR A 123 -14.74 -0.71 -5.64
N LEU A 124 -14.75 -2.04 -5.51
CA LEU A 124 -15.98 -2.80 -5.26
C LEU A 124 -16.58 -2.47 -3.88
N GLU A 125 -15.74 -2.32 -2.85
CA GLU A 125 -16.18 -1.92 -1.52
C GLU A 125 -16.69 -0.47 -1.50
N GLY A 126 -16.07 0.43 -2.27
CA GLY A 126 -16.56 1.79 -2.47
C GLY A 126 -17.92 1.81 -3.19
N GLN A 127 -18.07 1.00 -4.24
CA GLN A 127 -19.31 0.87 -5.00
C GLN A 127 -20.46 0.35 -4.13
N ALA A 128 -20.20 -0.61 -3.24
CA ALA A 128 -21.18 -1.09 -2.27
C ALA A 128 -21.65 0.01 -1.30
N GLN A 129 -20.87 1.08 -1.13
CA GLN A 129 -21.18 2.26 -0.32
C GLN A 129 -21.71 3.44 -1.16
N GLY A 130 -22.09 3.18 -2.42
CA GLY A 130 -22.65 4.19 -3.32
C GLY A 130 -21.62 5.09 -4.00
N LEU A 131 -20.32 4.76 -3.94
CA LEU A 131 -19.27 5.50 -4.63
C LEU A 131 -19.08 4.94 -6.06
N PRO A 132 -19.40 5.72 -7.11
CA PRO A 132 -19.30 5.21 -8.48
C PRO A 132 -17.86 4.89 -8.89
N VAL A 133 -17.67 3.77 -9.58
CA VAL A 133 -16.39 3.41 -10.20
C VAL A 133 -16.00 4.45 -11.27
N GLY A 134 -14.71 4.79 -11.37
CA GLY A 134 -14.25 5.80 -12.32
C GLY A 134 -14.33 7.24 -11.79
N ARG A 135 -14.77 7.45 -10.54
CA ARG A 135 -14.80 8.76 -9.89
C ARG A 135 -13.75 8.85 -8.79
N TRP A 136 -13.37 10.08 -8.48
CA TRP A 136 -12.49 10.38 -7.37
C TRP A 136 -13.16 10.03 -6.03
N MET A 137 -12.40 9.39 -5.15
CA MET A 137 -12.80 9.06 -3.78
C MET A 137 -12.14 10.05 -2.81
N GLY A 138 -12.86 10.53 -1.80
CA GLY A 138 -12.29 11.43 -0.79
C GLY A 138 -11.52 10.71 0.32
N PRO A 139 -10.67 11.42 1.10
CA PRO A 139 -9.87 10.83 2.18
C PRO A 139 -10.69 10.04 3.22
N ALA A 140 -11.84 10.57 3.64
CA ALA A 140 -12.70 9.90 4.61
C ALA A 140 -13.30 8.60 4.03
N SER A 141 -13.69 8.62 2.77
CA SER A 141 -14.26 7.46 2.08
C SER A 141 -13.25 6.34 1.91
N ILE A 142 -12.01 6.65 1.47
CA ILE A 142 -10.97 5.63 1.34
C ILE A 142 -10.60 5.03 2.69
N ALA A 143 -10.54 5.84 3.75
CA ALA A 143 -10.27 5.33 5.10
C ALA A 143 -11.34 4.31 5.54
N GLN A 144 -12.62 4.62 5.37
CA GLN A 144 -13.73 3.71 5.71
C GLN A 144 -13.70 2.42 4.87
N VAL A 145 -13.43 2.53 3.57
CA VAL A 145 -13.25 1.37 2.69
C VAL A 145 -12.12 0.47 3.19
N LEU A 146 -10.96 1.05 3.53
CA LEU A 146 -9.81 0.28 4.01
C LEU A 146 -10.07 -0.40 5.36
N VAL A 147 -10.83 0.21 6.27
CA VAL A 147 -11.25 -0.44 7.53
C VAL A 147 -12.07 -1.70 7.23
N ARG A 148 -13.09 -1.60 6.36
CA ARG A 148 -13.92 -2.75 6.00
C ARG A 148 -13.14 -3.86 5.32
N LEU A 149 -12.21 -3.50 4.44
CA LEU A 149 -11.33 -4.49 3.79
C LEU A 149 -10.39 -5.16 4.80
N ALA A 150 -9.87 -4.42 5.78
CA ALA A 150 -9.02 -4.98 6.83
C ALA A 150 -9.81 -5.95 7.75
N ASP A 151 -11.05 -5.62 8.10
CA ASP A 151 -11.92 -6.53 8.85
C ASP A 151 -12.17 -7.84 8.10
N ARG A 152 -12.53 -7.76 6.80
CA ARG A 152 -12.73 -8.94 5.94
C ARG A 152 -11.46 -9.77 5.78
N ALA A 153 -10.30 -9.12 5.63
CA ALA A 153 -9.02 -9.81 5.51
C ALA A 153 -8.67 -10.57 6.81
N ARG A 154 -8.97 -9.97 7.98
CA ARG A 154 -8.81 -10.62 9.28
C ARG A 154 -9.72 -11.83 9.43
N GLU A 155 -10.99 -11.70 9.03
CA GLU A 155 -11.96 -12.80 9.06
C GLU A 155 -11.54 -13.98 8.16
N ALA A 156 -11.09 -13.68 6.94
CA ALA A 156 -10.58 -14.69 6.01
C ALA A 156 -9.36 -15.44 6.59
N ALA A 157 -8.40 -14.71 7.16
CA ALA A 157 -7.23 -15.31 7.79
C ALA A 157 -7.58 -16.19 9.01
N ALA A 158 -8.61 -15.81 9.78
CA ALA A 158 -9.09 -16.61 10.91
C ALA A 158 -9.79 -17.90 10.45
N GLY A 159 -10.55 -17.85 9.35
CA GLY A 159 -11.21 -19.01 8.76
C GLY A 159 -10.23 -20.02 8.14
N GLU A 160 -9.17 -19.53 7.50
CA GLU A 160 -8.08 -20.39 6.98
C GLU A 160 -7.30 -21.08 8.11
N GLY A 161 -7.04 -20.39 9.22
CA GLY A 161 -6.40 -20.97 10.40
C GLY A 161 -7.23 -22.05 11.09
N ALA A 162 -8.56 -21.90 11.12
CA ALA A 162 -9.47 -22.91 11.65
C ALA A 162 -9.54 -24.16 10.74
N ALA A 163 -9.63 -23.97 9.41
CA ALA A 163 -9.65 -25.08 8.46
C ALA A 163 -8.33 -25.88 8.42
N ALA A 164 -7.19 -25.22 8.63
CA ALA A 164 -5.89 -25.90 8.73
C ALA A 164 -5.71 -26.70 10.03
N GLY A 165 -6.40 -26.32 11.12
CA GLY A 165 -6.40 -27.05 12.38
C GLY A 165 -7.20 -28.36 12.32
N ASP A 166 -8.34 -28.36 11.62
CA ASP A 166 -9.20 -29.54 11.47
C ASP A 166 -8.65 -30.58 10.46
N ALA A 167 -7.78 -30.18 9.54
CA ALA A 167 -7.13 -31.11 8.61
C ALA A 167 -5.91 -31.85 9.22
N ALA A 168 -5.52 -31.50 10.45
CA ALA A 168 -4.39 -32.08 11.18
C ALA A 168 -4.80 -32.96 12.38
N ALA A 169 -6.10 -33.23 12.55
CA ALA A 169 -6.68 -34.12 13.56
C ALA A 169 -7.27 -35.38 12.92
#